data_AF-A0A383B4A1-F1
#
_entry.id   AF-A0A383B4A1-F1
#
_cell.length_a   1.000
_cell.length_b   1.000
_cell.length_c   1.000
_cell.angle_alpha   90.00
_cell.angle_beta   90.00
_cell.angle_gamma   90.00
#
_symmetry.space_group_name_H-M   'P 1'
#
loop_
_entity.id
_entity.type
_entity.pdbx_description
1 polymer ?
#
loop_
_entity_poly.entity_id
_entity_poly.type
_entity_poly.pdbx_seq_one_letter_code
_entity_poly.pdbx_strand_id
1 'polypeptide(L)' 'MLDKNNIDCKVESSNIDEDFIKNGLLSKGASPEIISKNLAELKANKVSKKKKGEMVVGADSVIDLEGELISKPTNRDEA' A
#
# COMPACT_ATOMS: atom_id res chain seq x y z
N MET A 1 -7.79 10.29 8.89
CA MET A 1 -8.85 10.42 7.86
C MET A 1 -10.13 9.71 8.30
N LEU A 2 -10.05 8.47 8.78
CA LEU A 2 -11.21 7.72 9.29
C LEU A 2 -11.84 8.35 10.55
N ASP A 3 -11.02 8.75 11.52
CA ASP A 3 -11.50 9.37 12.77
C ASP A 3 -12.27 10.67 12.51
N LYS A 4 -11.86 11.45 11.50
CA LYS A 4 -12.56 12.68 11.07
C LYS A 4 -13.97 12.41 10.51
N ASN A 5 -14.25 11.16 10.12
CA ASN A 5 -15.54 10.70 9.64
C ASN A 5 -16.27 9.85 10.71
N ASN A 6 -15.85 9.95 11.99
CA ASN A 6 -16.41 9.18 13.12
C ASN A 6 -16.40 7.65 12.92
N ILE A 7 -15.40 7.13 12.20
CA ILE A 7 -15.18 5.69 12.06
C ILE A 7 -14.13 5.28 13.10
N ASP A 8 -14.57 4.64 14.18
CA ASP A 8 -13.67 4.05 15.17
C ASP A 8 -12.93 2.85 14.57
N CYS A 9 -11.60 2.84 14.66
CA CYS A 9 -10.78 1.82 14.02
C CYS A 9 -9.56 1.47 14.88
N LYS A 10 -9.16 0.20 14.80
CA LYS A 10 -7.92 -0.28 15.42
C LYS A 10 -6.83 -0.36 14.35
N VAL A 11 -5.66 0.17 14.68
CA VAL A 11 -4.50 0.14 13.78
C VAL A 11 -3.74 -1.17 13.98
N GLU A 12 -3.50 -1.90 12.89
CA GLU A 12 -2.66 -3.10 12.88
C GLU A 12 -1.73 -3.10 11.67
N SER A 13 -0.45 -3.39 11.91
CA SER A 13 0.55 -3.51 10.84
C SER A 13 0.44 -4.85 10.11
N SER A 14 0.43 -4.81 8.79
CA SER A 14 0.44 -6.01 7.94
C SER A 14 1.81 -6.70 7.90
N ASN A 15 2.90 -5.96 8.16
CA ASN A 15 4.28 -6.46 8.11
C ASN A 15 4.60 -7.20 6.78
N ILE A 16 4.21 -6.61 5.65
CA ILE A 16 4.59 -7.09 4.32
C ILE A 16 5.86 -6.40 3.85
N ASP A 17 6.65 -7.07 3.01
CA ASP A 17 7.79 -6.47 2.32
C ASP A 17 7.29 -5.75 1.07
N GLU A 18 7.03 -4.45 1.20
CA GLU A 18 6.45 -3.64 0.14
C GLU A 18 7.40 -3.48 -1.05
N ASP A 19 8.70 -3.33 -0.80
CA ASP A 19 9.69 -3.11 -1.86
C ASP A 19 9.85 -4.35 -2.73
N PHE A 20 9.89 -5.54 -2.11
CA PHE A 20 9.91 -6.80 -2.85
C PHE A 20 8.67 -6.95 -3.75
N ILE A 21 7.47 -6.64 -3.22
CA ILE A 21 6.22 -6.74 -3.96
C ILE A 21 6.19 -5.72 -5.12
N LYS A 22 6.55 -4.46 -4.86
CA LYS A 22 6.62 -3.39 -5.87
C LYS A 22 7.54 -3.77 -7.01
N ASN A 23 8.77 -4.19 -6.72
CA ASN A 23 9.75 -4.61 -7.73
C ASN A 23 9.24 -5.81 -8.54
N GLY A 24 8.56 -6.76 -7.89
CA GLY A 24 7.93 -7.90 -8.56
C GLY A 24 6.77 -7.53 -9.48
N LEU A 25 6.02 -6.46 -9.18
CA LEU A 25 4.93 -5.96 -10.03
C LEU A 25 5.46 -5.08 -11.16
N LEU A 26 6.43 -4.21 -10.87
CA LEU A 26 7.11 -3.38 -11.86
C LEU A 26 7.81 -4.21 -12.93
N SER A 27 8.51 -5.28 -12.53
CA SER A 27 9.16 -6.19 -13.49
C SER A 27 8.19 -6.93 -14.41
N LYS A 28 6.91 -6.99 -14.06
CA LYS A 28 5.82 -7.52 -14.90
C LYS A 28 5.13 -6.46 -15.74
N GLY A 29 5.60 -5.21 -15.71
CA GLY A 29 5.00 -4.08 -16.42
C GLY A 29 3.68 -3.61 -15.81
N ALA A 30 3.45 -3.84 -14.51
CA ALA A 30 2.26 -3.32 -13.84
C ALA A 30 2.32 -1.78 -13.77
N SER A 31 1.19 -1.12 -14.05
CA SER A 31 1.08 0.33 -13.89
C SER A 31 1.13 0.73 -12.40
N PRO A 32 1.50 1.98 -12.07
CA PRO A 32 1.44 2.50 -10.70
C PRO A 32 0.08 2.27 -10.02
N GLU A 33 -1.02 2.45 -10.76
CA GLU A 33 -2.39 2.18 -10.27
C GLU A 33 -2.54 0.72 -9.82
N ILE A 34 -2.11 -0.23 -10.66
CA ILE A 34 -2.18 -1.67 -10.36
C ILE A 34 -1.31 -1.99 -9.13
N ILE A 35 -0.13 -1.39 -9.03
CA ILE A 35 0.78 -1.56 -7.89
C ILE A 35 0.10 -1.10 -6.60
N SER A 36 -0.45 0.11 -6.59
CA SER A 36 -1.15 0.68 -5.44
C SER A 36 -2.33 -0.21 -5.01
N LYS A 37 -3.15 -0.66 -5.97
CA LYS A 37 -4.30 -1.53 -5.69
C LYS A 37 -3.87 -2.85 -5.07
N ASN A 38 -2.87 -3.52 -5.65
CA ASN A 38 -2.39 -4.81 -5.14
C ASN A 38 -1.78 -4.69 -3.75
N LEU A 39 -1.01 -3.63 -3.47
CA LEU A 39 -0.43 -3.42 -2.14
C LEU A 39 -1.52 -3.19 -1.09
N ALA A 40 -2.52 -2.35 -1.39
CA ALA A 40 -3.66 -2.13 -0.50
C ALA A 40 -4.39 -3.44 -0.17
N GLU A 41 -4.66 -4.26 -1.20
CA GLU A 41 -5.30 -5.56 -1.04
C GLU A 41 -4.45 -6.53 -0.21
N LEU A 42 -3.14 -6.62 -0.49
CA LEU A 42 -2.24 -7.51 0.25
C LEU A 42 -2.11 -7.11 1.73
N LYS A 43 -2.05 -5.81 2.02
CA LYS A 43 -2.06 -5.28 3.40
C LYS A 43 -3.32 -5.71 4.15
N ALA A 44 -4.50 -5.51 3.53
CA ALA A 44 -5.78 -5.91 4.10
C ALA A 44 -5.83 -7.42 4.33
N ASN A 45 -5.57 -8.21 3.29
CA ASN A 45 -5.63 -9.67 3.33
C ASN A 45 -4.71 -10.28 4.39
N LYS A 46 -3.53 -9.69 4.61
CA LYS A 46 -2.58 -10.15 5.62
C LYS A 46 -3.12 -9.97 7.05
N VAL A 47 -3.80 -8.86 7.33
CA VAL A 47 -4.43 -8.59 8.62
C VAL A 47 -5.74 -9.39 8.78
N SER A 48 -6.56 -9.49 7.72
CA SER A 48 -7.81 -10.27 7.73
C SER A 48 -7.61 -11.74 8.14
N LYS A 49 -6.47 -12.34 7.78
CA LYS A 49 -6.11 -13.71 8.20
C LYS A 49 -6.03 -13.85 9.72
N LYS A 50 -5.69 -12.79 10.45
CA LYS A 50 -5.60 -12.75 11.92
C LYS A 50 -6.90 -12.28 12.57
N LYS A 51 -7.71 -11.48 11.86
CA LYS A 51 -8.93 -10.80 12.33
C LYS A 51 -10.18 -11.38 11.69
N LYS A 52 -10.46 -12.66 11.97
CA LYS A 52 -11.62 -13.35 11.39
C LYS A 52 -12.93 -12.72 11.86
N GLY A 53 -13.82 -12.43 10.93
CA GLY A 53 -15.13 -11.83 11.22
C GLY A 53 -15.12 -10.31 11.41
N GLU A 54 -13.96 -9.67 11.30
CA GLU A 54 -13.82 -8.22 11.35
C GLU A 54 -13.65 -7.63 9.94
N MET A 55 -14.13 -6.42 9.73
CA MET A 55 -13.87 -5.68 8.49
C MET A 55 -12.47 -5.06 8.56
N VAL A 56 -11.64 -5.37 7.57
CA VAL A 56 -10.27 -4.84 7.46
C VAL A 56 -10.15 -3.99 6.21
N VAL A 57 -9.64 -2.76 6.37
CA VAL A 57 -9.40 -1.83 5.27
C VAL A 57 -7.90 -1.70 5.07
N GLY A 58 -7.43 -1.95 3.86
CA GLY A 58 -6.06 -1.68 3.42
C GLY A 58 -6.03 -0.51 2.46
N ALA A 59 -4.98 0.30 2.55
CA ALA A 59 -4.74 1.41 1.65
C ALA A 59 -3.25 1.46 1.30
N ASP A 60 -2.97 1.93 0.09
CA ASP A 60 -1.63 2.24 -0.39
C ASP A 60 -1.72 3.47 -1.29
N SER A 61 -0.61 4.18 -1.44
CA SER A 61 -0.55 5.35 -2.29
C SER A 61 0.80 5.42 -2.97
N VAL A 62 0.75 5.74 -4.25
CA VAL A 62 1.92 5.85 -5.13
C VAL A 62 1.96 7.22 -5.77
N ILE A 63 3.15 7.65 -6.19
CA ILE A 63 3.32 8.83 -7.03
C ILE A 63 3.62 8.32 -8.43
N ASP A 64 2.85 8.83 -9.39
CA ASP A 64 3.02 8.56 -10.81
C ASP A 64 3.42 9.87 -11.51
N LEU A 65 4.50 9.83 -12.27
CA LEU A 65 4.92 10.91 -13.16
C LEU A 65 5.12 10.32 -14.56
N GLU A 66 4.23 10.67 -15.48
CA GLU A 66 4.30 10.22 -16.88
C GLU A 66 4.35 8.69 -17.07
N GLY A 67 3.75 7.93 -16.15
CA GLY A 67 3.75 6.47 -16.15
C GLY A 67 4.88 5.83 -15.34
N GLU A 68 5.79 6.64 -14.79
CA GLU A 68 6.87 6.20 -13.92
C GLU A 68 6.49 6.29 -12.44
N LEU A 69 6.79 5.21 -11.72
CA LEU A 69 6.58 5.15 -10.27
C LEU A 69 7.69 5.92 -9.55
N ILE A 70 7.35 7.06 -8.95
CA ILE A 70 8.27 7.81 -8.09
C ILE A 70 8.18 7.27 -6.66
N SER A 71 9.33 6.87 -6.13
CA SER A 71 9.49 6.41 -4.75
C SER A 71 9.95 7.56 -3.83
N LYS A 72 9.86 7.35 -2.52
CA LYS A 72 10.36 8.34 -1.56
C LYS A 72 11.85 8.60 -1.82
N PRO A 73 12.30 9.86 -1.80
CA PRO A 73 13.71 10.17 -1.96
C PRO A 73 14.51 9.56 -0.81
N THR A 74 15.67 9.00 -1.12
CA THR A 74 16.57 8.38 -0.12
C THR A 74 17.39 9.42 0.62
N ASN A 75 17.52 10.63 0.08
CA ASN A 75 18.30 11.73 0.61
C ASN A 75 17.69 13.09 0.20
N ARG A 76 18.26 14.20 0.70
CA ARG A 76 17.76 15.56 0.43
C ARG A 76 18.02 16.04 -1.00
N ASP A 77 19.01 15.49 -1.69
CA ASP A 77 19.37 15.92 -3.04
C ASP A 77 18.41 15.33 -4.09
N GLU A 78 17.74 14.22 -3.75
CA GLU A 78 16.68 13.59 -4.56
C GLU A 78 15.28 14.21 -4.35
N ALA A 79 15.14 15.19 -3.45
CA ALA A 79 13.85 15.74 -3.00
C ALA A 79 13.42 17.02 -3.72
#